data_AF-A0A0D1M6I9-F1
#
_entry.id   AF-A0A0D1M6I9-F1
#
_cell.length_a   1.000
_cell.length_b   1.000
_cell.length_c   1.000
_cell.angle_alpha   90.00
_cell.angle_beta   90.00
_cell.angle_gamma   90.00
#
_symmetry.space_group_name_H-M   'P 1'
#
loop_
_entity.id
_entity.type
_entity.pdbx_description
1 polymer ?
#
loop_
_entity_poly.entity_id
_entity_poly.type
_entity_poly.pdbx_seq_one_letter_code
_entity_poly.pdbx_strand_id
1 'polypeptide(L)'
;MKIQEVLDVLKSADWDTNWSRQIYDVEEGLEDKCIRKDREKSAECQTSIKDRRDWIILWEIYGKKMYGTTNVAPNQRFHLENYLQFKLQNGLKLEDDFEKKCYRYINNAALILYIREIVFKETEDSLKPIAEKVVDYYKRNKKVPKNSAGQLSKS
;
A
#
# COMPACT_ATOMS: atom_id res chain seq x y z
N MET A 1 0.06 15.93 14.23
CA MET A 1 -1.21 15.89 13.46
C MET A 1 -2.17 14.93 14.16
N LYS A 2 -3.45 15.28 14.26
CA LYS A 2 -4.52 14.45 14.80
C LYS A 2 -5.00 13.43 13.76
N ILE A 3 -5.57 12.31 14.20
CA ILE A 3 -6.17 11.33 13.28
C ILE A 3 -7.24 11.96 12.38
N GLN A 4 -8.07 12.86 12.93
CA GLN A 4 -9.07 13.61 12.15
C GLN A 4 -8.45 14.37 10.97
N GLU A 5 -7.35 15.08 11.22
CA GLU A 5 -6.67 15.87 10.19
C GLU A 5 -6.14 14.97 9.06
N VAL A 6 -5.67 13.77 9.39
CA VAL A 6 -5.26 12.77 8.39
C VAL A 6 -6.45 12.33 7.55
N LEU A 7 -7.58 11.98 8.19
CA LEU A 7 -8.79 11.58 7.47
C LEU A 7 -9.31 12.70 6.56
N ASP A 8 -9.20 13.96 6.98
CA ASP A 8 -9.57 15.11 6.17
C ASP A 8 -8.66 15.28 4.96
N VAL A 9 -7.34 15.11 5.11
CA VAL A 9 -6.39 15.08 3.98
C VAL A 9 -6.75 13.99 2.98
N LEU A 10 -7.15 12.81 3.46
CA LEU A 10 -7.44 11.68 2.58
C LEU A 10 -8.68 11.88 1.72
N LYS A 11 -9.68 12.65 2.17
CA LYS A 11 -10.93 12.89 1.40
C LYS A 11 -10.66 13.33 -0.04
N SER A 12 -9.67 14.19 -0.25
CA SER A 12 -9.28 14.74 -1.55
C SER A 12 -7.95 14.20 -2.08
N ALA A 13 -7.31 13.24 -1.40
CA ALA A 13 -6.02 12.70 -1.83
C ALA A 13 -6.18 11.73 -3.01
N ASP A 14 -5.14 11.68 -3.83
CA ASP A 14 -4.97 10.61 -4.80
C ASP A 14 -4.86 9.25 -4.11
N TRP A 15 -5.09 8.19 -4.87
CA TRP A 15 -5.30 6.85 -4.33
C TRP A 15 -3.98 6.16 -4.02
N ASP A 16 -2.98 6.48 -4.83
CA ASP A 16 -1.58 6.10 -4.69
C ASP A 16 -0.73 7.31 -5.11
N THR A 17 0.54 7.28 -4.75
CA THR A 17 1.57 8.15 -5.31
C THR A 17 2.53 7.35 -6.19
N ASN A 18 3.40 8.04 -6.94
CA ASN A 18 4.37 7.40 -7.81
C ASN A 18 5.24 6.39 -7.05
N TRP A 19 5.83 6.81 -5.94
CA TRP A 19 6.69 5.93 -5.14
C TRP A 19 5.91 4.84 -4.42
N SER A 20 4.74 5.16 -3.85
CA SER A 20 3.97 4.16 -3.13
C SER A 20 3.53 3.01 -4.06
N ARG A 21 3.15 3.33 -5.30
CA ARG A 21 2.78 2.33 -6.31
C ARG A 21 3.97 1.49 -6.76
N GLN A 22 5.12 2.12 -7.02
CA GLN A 22 6.33 1.39 -7.40
C GLN A 22 6.80 0.44 -6.30
N ILE A 23 6.75 0.89 -5.04
CA ILE A 23 7.11 0.03 -3.90
C ILE A 23 6.08 -1.07 -3.67
N TYR A 24 4.78 -0.77 -3.78
CA TYR A 24 3.74 -1.79 -3.69
C TYR A 24 4.04 -2.92 -4.67
N ASP A 25 4.38 -2.60 -5.93
CA ASP A 25 4.66 -3.59 -6.97
C ASP A 25 5.81 -4.55 -6.67
N VAL A 26 6.80 -4.16 -5.85
CA VAL A 26 7.96 -5.00 -5.46
C VAL A 26 7.78 -5.65 -4.09
N GLU A 27 7.13 -4.95 -3.15
CA GLU A 27 6.89 -5.40 -1.78
C GLU A 27 5.76 -6.43 -1.72
N GLU A 28 4.64 -6.17 -2.40
CA GLU A 28 3.40 -6.96 -2.30
C GLU A 28 2.86 -7.40 -3.66
N GLY A 29 3.00 -6.55 -4.68
CA GLY A 29 2.44 -6.75 -5.99
C GLY A 29 2.99 -7.98 -6.70
N LEU A 30 4.10 -8.59 -6.29
CA LEU A 30 4.54 -9.90 -6.82
C LEU A 30 3.78 -11.09 -6.21
N GLU A 31 3.42 -11.02 -4.93
CA GLU A 31 2.59 -12.03 -4.26
C GLU A 31 1.12 -11.92 -4.75
N ASP A 32 0.71 -10.72 -5.16
CA ASP A 32 -0.68 -10.41 -5.58
C ASP A 32 -0.85 -10.28 -7.12
N LYS A 33 0.18 -10.01 -7.94
CA LYS A 33 0.08 -9.98 -9.44
C LYS A 33 -0.28 -11.33 -10.02
N CYS A 34 0.16 -12.40 -9.36
CA CYS A 34 -0.34 -13.74 -9.59
C CYS A 34 -1.87 -13.85 -9.54
N ILE A 35 -2.51 -13.02 -8.73
CA ILE A 35 -3.96 -13.02 -8.48
C ILE A 35 -4.69 -12.12 -9.49
N ARG A 36 -4.00 -11.14 -10.10
CA ARG A 36 -4.55 -10.24 -11.14
C ARG A 36 -4.57 -10.85 -12.55
N LYS A 37 -3.62 -11.74 -12.91
CA LYS A 37 -3.61 -12.40 -14.21
C LYS A 37 -4.45 -13.67 -14.16
N ASP A 38 -5.72 -13.54 -14.56
CA ASP A 38 -6.68 -14.62 -14.81
C ASP A 38 -6.98 -15.52 -13.61
N ARG A 39 -8.09 -15.20 -12.92
CA ARG A 39 -8.83 -16.11 -12.01
C ARG A 39 -9.15 -17.49 -12.61
N GLU A 40 -8.88 -17.72 -13.90
CA GLU A 40 -9.14 -19.00 -14.57
C GLU A 40 -7.90 -19.71 -15.14
N LYS A 41 -6.67 -19.14 -15.08
CA LYS A 41 -5.53 -19.77 -15.79
C LYS A 41 -4.18 -19.89 -15.09
N SER A 42 -3.91 -19.28 -13.94
CA SER A 42 -2.60 -19.50 -13.30
C SER A 42 -2.61 -20.71 -12.35
N ALA A 43 -2.33 -21.90 -12.89
CA ALA A 43 -1.86 -23.06 -12.11
C ALA A 43 -0.53 -22.77 -11.36
N GLU A 44 0.08 -21.61 -11.62
CA GLU A 44 1.37 -21.18 -11.06
C GLU A 44 1.29 -20.49 -9.70
N CYS A 45 0.10 -20.09 -9.22
CA CYS A 45 -0.01 -19.39 -7.94
C CYS A 45 -0.84 -20.14 -6.89
N GLN A 46 -0.12 -20.83 -6.02
CA GLN A 46 -0.62 -21.65 -4.91
C GLN A 46 -0.58 -20.88 -3.57
N THR A 47 -0.73 -19.55 -3.58
CA THR A 47 -0.83 -18.81 -2.32
C THR A 47 -2.24 -18.98 -1.76
N SER A 48 -2.38 -19.75 -0.69
CA SER A 48 -3.66 -19.96 -0.03
C SER A 48 -4.19 -18.62 0.51
N ILE A 49 -5.52 -18.45 0.57
CA ILE A 49 -6.15 -17.24 1.15
C ILE A 49 -5.61 -16.92 2.54
N LYS A 50 -5.24 -17.94 3.33
CA LYS A 50 -4.66 -17.81 4.67
C LYS A 50 -3.29 -17.11 4.70
N ASP A 51 -2.59 -17.09 3.58
CA ASP A 51 -1.25 -16.53 3.44
C ASP A 51 -1.30 -15.12 2.79
N ARG A 52 -2.51 -14.62 2.49
CA ARG A 52 -2.71 -13.27 1.92
C ARG A 52 -2.77 -12.23 3.03
N ARG A 53 -2.37 -11.00 2.70
CA ARG A 53 -2.48 -9.85 3.61
C ARG A 53 -3.95 -9.46 3.79
N ASP A 54 -4.39 -9.34 5.04
CA ASP A 54 -5.78 -9.02 5.39
C ASP A 54 -6.31 -7.77 4.68
N TRP A 55 -5.49 -6.72 4.57
CA TRP A 55 -5.92 -5.47 3.95
C TRP A 55 -6.24 -5.61 2.45
N ILE A 56 -5.57 -6.52 1.74
CA ILE A 56 -5.85 -6.84 0.34
C ILE A 56 -7.18 -7.60 0.23
N ILE A 57 -7.46 -8.52 1.15
CA ILE A 57 -8.75 -9.22 1.22
C ILE A 57 -9.87 -8.20 1.45
N LEU A 58 -9.66 -7.25 2.38
CA LEU A 58 -10.61 -6.18 2.66
C LEU A 58 -10.82 -5.27 1.44
N TRP A 59 -9.77 -4.96 0.67
CA TRP A 59 -9.90 -4.26 -0.61
C TRP A 59 -10.79 -5.04 -1.59
N GLU A 60 -10.61 -6.35 -1.69
CA GLU A 60 -11.39 -7.17 -2.61
C GLU A 60 -12.87 -7.26 -2.24
N ILE A 61 -13.21 -7.23 -0.95
CA ILE A 61 -14.59 -7.32 -0.46
C ILE A 61 -15.26 -5.93 -0.50
N TYR A 62 -14.58 -4.92 0.06
CA TYR A 62 -15.16 -3.62 0.34
C TYR A 62 -14.71 -2.54 -0.63
N GLY A 63 -13.43 -2.52 -0.99
CA GLY A 63 -12.88 -1.57 -1.96
C GLY A 63 -13.60 -1.66 -3.30
N LYS A 64 -13.79 -2.87 -3.84
CA LYS A 64 -14.53 -3.08 -5.10
C LYS A 64 -15.93 -2.45 -5.09
N LYS A 65 -16.65 -2.55 -3.96
CA LYS A 65 -18.00 -2.00 -3.80
C LYS A 65 -17.99 -0.49 -3.63
N MET A 66 -17.02 0.05 -2.89
CA MET A 66 -16.88 1.50 -2.65
C MET A 66 -16.46 2.26 -3.90
N TYR A 67 -15.67 1.63 -4.78
CA TYR A 67 -15.01 2.33 -5.87
C TYR A 67 -15.56 1.95 -7.27
N GLY A 68 -16.54 1.06 -7.34
CA GLY A 68 -17.37 0.86 -8.54
C GLY A 68 -16.68 0.20 -9.74
N THR A 69 -15.57 -0.51 -9.54
CA THR A 69 -14.84 -1.15 -10.65
C THR A 69 -14.08 -2.40 -10.21
N THR A 70 -14.08 -3.40 -11.09
CA THR A 70 -13.41 -4.69 -10.92
C THR A 70 -11.92 -4.64 -11.27
N ASN A 71 -11.44 -3.53 -11.82
CA ASN A 71 -10.10 -3.44 -12.43
C ASN A 71 -9.11 -2.56 -11.66
N VAL A 72 -9.51 -1.99 -10.50
CA VAL A 72 -8.61 -1.13 -9.71
C VAL A 72 -7.81 -1.98 -8.73
N ALA A 73 -6.50 -1.82 -8.80
CA ALA A 73 -5.55 -2.46 -7.90
C ALA A 73 -5.79 -2.00 -6.44
N PRO A 74 -5.44 -2.81 -5.44
CA PRO A 74 -5.30 -2.34 -4.07
C PRO A 74 -4.44 -1.07 -4.04
N ASN A 75 -4.87 -0.06 -3.29
CA ASN A 75 -4.19 1.24 -3.22
C ASN A 75 -3.95 1.67 -1.78
N GLN A 76 -2.96 2.55 -1.59
CA GLN A 76 -2.49 2.93 -0.26
C GLN A 76 -3.45 3.88 0.47
N ARG A 77 -4.26 4.67 -0.24
CA ARG A 77 -5.34 5.46 0.38
C ARG A 77 -6.32 4.57 1.13
N PHE A 78 -6.87 3.55 0.47
CA PHE A 78 -7.78 2.61 1.11
C PHE A 78 -7.13 1.86 2.26
N HIS A 79 -5.88 1.42 2.09
CA HIS A 79 -5.12 0.75 3.14
C HIS A 79 -5.04 1.62 4.40
N LEU A 80 -4.71 2.91 4.23
CA LEU A 80 -4.64 3.86 5.33
C LEU A 80 -6.01 4.14 5.96
N GLU A 81 -7.04 4.40 5.13
CA GLU A 81 -8.40 4.67 5.59
C GLU A 81 -8.91 3.49 6.45
N ASN A 82 -8.80 2.27 5.94
CA ASN A 82 -9.24 1.07 6.65
C ASN A 82 -8.44 0.83 7.93
N TYR A 83 -7.11 1.04 7.91
CA TYR A 83 -6.28 0.97 9.10
C TYR A 83 -6.74 1.96 10.18
N LEU A 84 -7.00 3.21 9.81
CA LEU A 84 -7.46 4.25 10.75
C LEU A 84 -8.85 3.96 11.29
N GLN A 85 -9.78 3.50 10.45
CA GLN A 85 -11.12 3.10 10.90
C GLN A 85 -11.05 1.97 11.92
N PHE A 86 -10.24 0.95 11.66
CA PHE A 86 -10.00 -0.13 12.62
C PHE A 86 -9.45 0.41 13.94
N LYS A 87 -8.46 1.31 13.89
CA LYS A 87 -7.87 1.92 15.09
C LYS A 87 -8.90 2.71 15.92
N LEU A 88 -9.75 3.50 15.27
CA LEU A 88 -10.81 4.26 15.93
C LEU A 88 -11.87 3.36 16.56
N GLN A 89 -12.27 2.29 15.87
CA GLN A 89 -13.20 1.29 16.41
C GLN A 89 -12.64 0.55 17.63
N ASN A 90 -11.31 0.44 17.75
CA ASN A 90 -10.62 -0.23 18.84
C ASN A 90 -10.10 0.72 19.94
N GLY A 91 -10.71 1.89 20.08
CA GLY A 91 -10.52 2.76 21.25
C GLY A 91 -9.56 3.93 21.08
N LEU A 92 -8.98 4.14 19.90
CA LEU A 92 -8.38 5.44 19.57
C LEU A 92 -9.47 6.46 19.28
N LYS A 93 -9.14 7.73 19.47
CA LYS A 93 -10.03 8.87 19.24
C LYS A 93 -9.54 9.73 18.09
N LEU A 94 -10.44 10.53 17.53
CA LEU A 94 -10.15 11.41 16.39
C LEU A 94 -9.06 12.45 16.73
N GLU A 95 -9.01 12.89 17.98
CA GLU A 95 -8.03 13.84 18.50
C GLU A 95 -6.67 13.24 18.86
N ASP A 96 -6.51 11.92 18.80
CA ASP A 96 -5.23 11.27 19.10
C ASP A 96 -4.15 11.66 18.09
N ASP A 97 -2.90 11.70 18.57
CA ASP A 97 -1.71 11.99 17.78
C ASP A 97 -1.45 10.84 16.79
N PHE A 98 -1.68 11.08 15.49
CA PHE A 98 -1.53 10.08 14.44
C PHE A 98 -0.12 9.51 14.39
N GLU A 99 0.89 10.36 14.54
CA GLU A 99 2.28 9.94 14.39
C GLU A 99 2.67 8.94 15.48
N LYS A 100 2.28 9.27 16.73
CA LYS A 100 2.61 8.46 17.92
C LYS A 100 1.69 7.26 18.10
N LYS A 101 0.43 7.31 17.68
CA LYS A 101 -0.54 6.25 17.96
C LYS A 101 -0.74 5.28 16.79
N CYS A 102 -0.45 5.73 15.57
CA CYS A 102 -0.69 4.98 14.34
C CYS A 102 0.58 4.81 13.53
N TYR A 103 1.13 5.90 12.99
CA TYR A 103 2.21 5.86 11.99
C TYR A 103 3.44 5.07 12.45
N ARG A 104 3.90 5.27 13.68
CA ARG A 104 5.10 4.58 14.21
C ARG A 104 5.02 3.05 14.21
N TYR A 105 3.83 2.48 14.05
CA TYR A 105 3.59 1.04 14.06
C TYR A 105 3.41 0.45 12.65
N ILE A 106 3.41 1.29 11.62
CA ILE A 106 3.28 0.86 10.24
C ILE A 106 4.67 0.47 9.75
N ASN A 107 4.79 -0.78 9.28
CA ASN A 107 6.03 -1.32 8.71
C ASN A 107 5.96 -1.53 7.19
N ASN A 108 4.77 -1.39 6.59
CA ASN A 108 4.59 -1.57 5.16
C ASN A 108 5.21 -0.39 4.40
N ALA A 109 6.21 -0.66 3.57
CA ALA A 109 7.01 0.39 2.94
C ALA A 109 6.18 1.22 1.93
N ALA A 110 5.31 0.58 1.15
CA ALA A 110 4.41 1.28 0.23
C ALA A 110 3.50 2.29 0.96
N LEU A 111 2.88 1.85 2.06
CA LEU A 111 2.02 2.68 2.89
C LEU A 111 2.79 3.81 3.58
N ILE A 112 4.01 3.55 4.06
CA ILE A 112 4.86 4.57 4.66
C ILE A 112 5.15 5.70 3.65
N LEU A 113 5.55 5.35 2.43
CA LEU A 113 5.85 6.35 1.40
C LEU A 113 4.62 7.17 1.04
N TYR A 114 3.47 6.51 0.89
CA TYR A 114 2.19 7.18 0.68
C TYR A 114 1.87 8.18 1.81
N ILE A 115 2.03 7.78 3.08
CA ILE A 115 1.78 8.65 4.23
C ILE A 115 2.72 9.85 4.22
N ARG A 116 4.01 9.64 3.98
CA ARG A 116 4.98 10.75 3.97
C ARG A 116 4.67 11.78 2.89
N GLU A 117 4.29 11.32 1.69
CA GLU A 117 3.95 12.20 0.59
C GLU A 117 2.61 12.92 0.80
N ILE A 118 1.55 12.16 1.10
CA ILE A 118 0.19 12.71 1.15
C ILE A 118 -0.10 13.42 2.47
N VAL A 119 0.31 12.83 3.60
CA VAL A 119 -0.02 13.33 4.94
C VAL A 119 1.03 14.32 5.43
N PHE A 120 2.31 13.98 5.31
CA PHE A 120 3.40 14.86 5.75
C PHE A 120 3.89 15.83 4.68
N LYS A 121 3.32 15.78 3.47
CA LYS A 121 3.63 16.70 2.37
C LYS A 121 5.10 16.71 1.98
N GLU A 122 5.79 15.58 2.19
CA GLU A 122 7.13 15.37 1.67
C GLU A 122 7.08 15.30 0.14
N THR A 123 8.14 15.78 -0.50
CA THR A 123 8.22 15.82 -1.97
C THR A 123 8.70 14.50 -2.53
N GLU A 124 8.31 14.19 -3.76
CA GLU A 124 8.78 12.99 -4.49
C GLU A 124 10.31 12.88 -4.50
N ASP A 125 11.01 14.01 -4.69
CA ASP A 125 12.48 14.08 -4.66
C ASP A 125 13.07 13.72 -3.29
N SER A 126 12.46 14.21 -2.20
CA SER A 126 12.91 13.88 -0.85
C SER A 126 12.68 12.40 -0.48
N LEU A 127 11.70 11.76 -1.11
CA LEU A 127 11.34 10.36 -0.87
C LEU A 127 12.14 9.38 -1.73
N LYS A 128 12.68 9.83 -2.87
CA LYS A 128 13.44 8.99 -3.80
C LYS A 128 14.55 8.16 -3.13
N PRO A 129 15.42 8.70 -2.26
CA PRO A 129 16.47 7.90 -1.63
C PRO A 129 15.92 6.79 -0.71
N ILE A 130 14.73 6.98 -0.15
CA ILE A 130 14.05 5.99 0.69
C ILE A 130 13.47 4.90 -0.21
N ALA A 131 12.75 5.29 -1.26
CA ALA A 131 12.18 4.36 -2.23
C ALA A 131 13.27 3.48 -2.86
N GLU A 132 14.39 4.05 -3.31
CA GLU A 132 15.50 3.30 -3.89
C GLU A 132 16.09 2.26 -2.93
N LYS A 133 16.25 2.61 -1.64
CA LYS A 133 16.72 1.66 -0.61
C LYS A 133 15.74 0.50 -0.42
N VAL A 134 14.44 0.77 -0.44
CA VAL A 134 13.40 -0.26 -0.32
C VAL A 134 13.42 -1.19 -1.53
N VAL A 135 13.50 -0.62 -2.75
CA VAL A 135 13.63 -1.41 -3.99
C VAL A 135 14.87 -2.32 -3.92
N ASP A 136 16.01 -1.77 -3.52
CA ASP A 136 17.26 -2.52 -3.40
C ASP A 136 17.17 -3.64 -2.37
N TYR A 137 16.56 -3.38 -1.21
CA TYR A 137 16.32 -4.40 -0.19
C TYR A 137 15.51 -5.57 -0.76
N TYR A 138 14.40 -5.30 -1.45
CA TYR A 138 13.57 -6.36 -2.03
C TYR A 138 14.27 -7.08 -3.18
N LYS A 139 15.06 -6.38 -4.01
CA LYS A 139 15.89 -7.02 -5.04
C LYS A 139 16.93 -7.99 -4.46
N ARG A 140 17.53 -7.65 -3.32
CA ARG A 140 18.58 -8.47 -2.68
C ARG A 140 18.00 -9.63 -1.87
N ASN A 141 16.84 -9.44 -1.23
CA ASN A 141 16.26 -10.40 -0.30
C ASN A 141 15.12 -11.26 -0.88
N LYS A 142 14.49 -10.88 -2.00
CA LYS A 142 13.54 -11.76 -2.69
C LYS A 142 14.25 -12.59 -3.75
N LYS A 143 13.94 -13.89 -3.75
CA LYS A 143 13.92 -14.76 -4.94
C LYS A 143 12.96 -14.15 -5.96
N VAL A 144 13.39 -13.10 -6.65
CA VAL A 144 12.69 -12.54 -7.80
C VAL A 144 12.54 -13.69 -8.81
N PRO A 145 11.34 -14.14 -9.20
CA PRO A 145 11.21 -15.11 -10.29
C PRO A 145 11.97 -14.57 -11.49
N LYS A 146 12.78 -15.40 -12.15
CA LYS A 146 13.77 -15.04 -13.19
C LYS A 146 13.26 -14.15 -14.35
N ASN A 147 11.96 -13.86 -14.40
CA ASN A 147 11.29 -13.10 -15.46
C ASN A 147 10.78 -11.71 -15.02
N SER A 148 11.34 -11.12 -13.96
CA SER A 148 10.86 -9.83 -13.44
C SER A 148 11.63 -8.65 -14.05
N ALA A 149 11.22 -8.25 -15.25
CA ALA A 149 11.62 -6.97 -15.81
C ALA A 149 10.89 -5.85 -15.07
N GLY A 150 11.52 -5.36 -14.00
CA GLY A 150 11.17 -4.11 -13.31
C GLY A 150 12.39 -3.20 -13.30
N GLN A 151 12.88 -2.82 -14.49
CA GLN A 151 13.78 -1.68 -14.58
C GLN A 151 12.97 -0.46 -14.21
N LEU A 152 13.39 0.27 -13.18
CA LEU A 152 12.91 1.62 -12.91
C LEU A 152 13.00 2.38 -14.23
N SER A 153 11.88 2.90 -14.73
CA SER A 153 11.90 3.74 -15.91
C SER A 153 12.80 4.93 -15.62
N LYS A 154 13.94 4.99 -16.30
CA LYS A 154 14.77 6.20 -16.30
C LYS A 154 13.95 7.28 -17.00
N SER A 155 13.57 8.29 -16.23
CA SER A 155 13.18 9.59 -16.77
C SER A 155 14.25 10.11 -17.73
#